data_AF-A0AAV2JH99-F1
#
_entry.id   AF-A0AAV2JH99-F1
#
_cell.length_a   1.000
_cell.length_b   1.000
_cell.length_c   1.000
_cell.angle_alpha   90.00
_cell.angle_beta   90.00
_cell.angle_gamma   90.00
#
_symmetry.space_group_name_H-M   'P 1'
#
loop_
_entity.id
_entity.type
_entity.pdbx_description
1 polymer ?
#
loop_
_entity_poly.entity_id
_entity_poly.type
_entity_poly.pdbx_seq_one_letter_code
_entity_poly.pdbx_strand_id
1 'polypeptide(L)'
;MLPVVLHHGSTAHVQTALHKEYTKSTQSSLGVGTSEYLPSDIIRLRHPRLQVQYVIQGYHKRREYIAAFLSHFGTGVVEYDAEGFTKLTLLLMWKEFCFLVHVDLPLYFPRDQPTLTFQSVYHFTNSGQIYSQVQKSYPYSPRWDGNEMAKRAKAYFKSFIPQFQEGAFANGKL
;
A
#
# COMPACT_ATOMS: atom_id res chain seq x y z
N MET A 1 -19.13 26.70 -26.20
CA MET A 1 -18.66 25.35 -26.56
C MET A 1 -17.37 25.51 -27.35
N LEU A 2 -16.22 25.25 -26.73
CA LEU A 2 -14.91 25.21 -27.39
C LEU A 2 -14.31 23.81 -27.13
N PRO A 3 -13.69 23.15 -28.11
CA PRO A 3 -13.10 21.84 -27.91
C PRO A 3 -11.72 21.96 -27.25
N VAL A 4 -11.47 21.14 -26.23
CA VAL A 4 -10.15 20.93 -25.63
C VAL A 4 -9.36 20.01 -26.56
N VAL A 5 -8.27 20.53 -27.13
CA VAL A 5 -7.31 19.77 -27.94
C VAL A 5 -6.39 19.01 -26.98
N LEU A 6 -6.52 17.68 -26.93
CA LEU A 6 -5.60 16.79 -26.23
C LEU A 6 -4.31 16.65 -27.03
N HIS A 7 -3.25 17.32 -26.58
CA HIS A 7 -1.89 17.16 -27.11
C HIS A 7 -1.43 15.71 -26.87
N HIS A 8 -1.42 14.89 -27.93
CA HIS A 8 -0.81 13.57 -27.91
C HIS A 8 0.71 13.74 -27.91
N GLY A 9 1.33 13.65 -26.74
CA GLY A 9 2.77 13.49 -26.60
C GLY A 9 3.20 12.20 -27.29
N SER A 10 3.92 12.33 -28.41
CA SER A 10 4.35 11.21 -29.25
C SER A 10 5.23 10.22 -28.47
N THR A 11 4.73 8.99 -28.34
CA THR A 11 5.38 7.82 -27.73
C THR A 11 6.75 7.51 -28.34
N ALA A 12 7.03 8.02 -29.55
CA ALA A 12 8.27 7.84 -30.28
C ALA A 12 9.48 8.55 -29.65
N HIS A 13 9.28 9.69 -28.98
CA HIS A 13 10.37 10.43 -28.35
C HIS A 13 10.90 9.72 -27.10
N VAL A 14 10.02 9.09 -26.33
CA VAL A 14 10.39 8.30 -25.14
C VAL A 14 11.17 7.04 -25.54
N GLN A 15 10.74 6.35 -26.60
CA GLN A 15 11.46 5.19 -27.12
C GLN A 15 12.87 5.53 -27.64
N THR A 16 13.01 6.69 -28.29
CA THR A 16 14.31 7.13 -28.82
C THR A 16 15.26 7.55 -27.70
N ALA A 17 14.74 8.15 -26.62
CA ALA A 17 15.54 8.50 -25.43
C ALA A 17 16.07 7.25 -24.72
N LEU A 18 15.22 6.24 -24.51
CA LEU A 18 15.62 4.96 -23.90
C LEU A 18 16.64 4.19 -24.75
N HIS A 19 16.51 4.24 -26.08
CA HIS A 19 17.46 3.58 -26.96
C HIS A 19 18.86 4.23 -26.93
N LYS A 20 18.92 5.56 -26.78
CA LYS A 20 20.18 6.31 -26.66
C LYS A 20 20.89 6.10 -25.32
N GLU A 21 20.14 5.95 -24.23
CA GLU A 21 20.74 5.60 -22.92
C GLU A 21 21.27 4.15 -22.91
N TYR A 22 20.56 3.22 -23.55
CA TYR A 22 20.97 1.82 -23.69
C TYR A 22 22.26 1.65 -24.52
N THR A 23 22.45 2.46 -25.56
CA THR A 23 23.68 2.41 -26.39
C THR A 23 24.89 2.98 -25.67
N LYS A 24 24.71 4.01 -24.82
CA LYS A 24 25.80 4.57 -24.00
C LYS A 24 26.30 3.60 -22.94
N SER A 25 25.43 2.80 -22.32
CA SER A 25 25.83 1.83 -21.28
C SER A 25 26.54 0.60 -21.85
N THR A 26 26.29 0.25 -23.12
CA THR A 26 26.88 -0.95 -23.76
C THR A 26 28.32 -0.74 -24.22
N GLN A 27 28.75 0.51 -24.47
CA GLN A 27 30.13 0.80 -24.91
C GLN A 27 31.15 0.88 -23.76
N SER A 28 30.73 0.98 -22.50
CA SER A 28 31.68 1.08 -21.37
C SER A 28 32.12 -0.28 -20.78
N SER A 29 31.65 -1.41 -21.32
CA SER A 29 31.86 -2.74 -20.74
C SER A 29 32.72 -3.70 -21.58
N LEU A 30 33.35 -3.23 -22.66
CA LEU A 30 34.33 -4.03 -23.41
C LEU A 30 35.73 -3.86 -22.80
N GLY A 31 35.95 -4.47 -21.64
CA GLY A 31 37.24 -4.48 -20.96
C GLY A 31 37.30 -5.44 -19.78
N VAL A 32 37.75 -6.67 -20.07
CA VAL A 32 38.34 -7.67 -19.15
C VAL A 32 37.37 -8.37 -18.17
N GLY A 33 37.36 -9.70 -18.25
CA GLY A 33 36.52 -10.57 -17.44
C GLY A 33 36.92 -10.67 -15.97
N THR A 34 35.91 -10.69 -15.12
CA THR A 34 35.83 -11.55 -13.93
C THR A 34 34.40 -12.09 -13.85
N SER A 35 34.21 -13.21 -13.16
CA SER A 35 32.89 -13.78 -12.85
C SER A 35 32.14 -12.80 -11.94
N GLU A 36 31.50 -11.80 -12.54
CA GLU A 36 31.10 -10.57 -11.86
C GLU A 36 29.62 -10.63 -11.46
N TYR A 37 29.39 -10.43 -10.17
CA TYR A 37 28.08 -10.19 -9.57
C TYR A 37 27.33 -9.17 -10.42
N LEU A 38 26.33 -9.59 -11.18
CA LEU A 38 25.50 -8.65 -11.93
C LEU A 38 24.76 -7.80 -10.88
N PRO A 39 24.94 -6.46 -10.88
CA PRO A 39 24.17 -5.58 -10.01
C PRO A 39 22.69 -5.90 -10.16
N SER A 40 21.95 -5.93 -9.05
CA SER A 40 20.53 -6.28 -9.00
C SER A 40 19.68 -5.55 -10.05
N ASP A 41 20.10 -4.35 -10.44
CA ASP A 41 19.47 -3.51 -11.45
C ASP A 41 19.62 -4.07 -12.88
N ILE A 42 20.75 -4.71 -13.21
CA ILE A 42 20.98 -5.36 -14.52
C ILE A 42 20.15 -6.65 -14.63
N ILE A 43 19.98 -7.40 -13.53
CA ILE A 43 19.10 -8.57 -13.49
C ILE A 43 17.63 -8.13 -13.68
N ARG A 44 17.23 -7.02 -13.05
CA ARG A 44 15.87 -6.44 -13.19
C ARG A 44 15.56 -5.96 -14.62
N LEU A 45 16.55 -5.42 -15.32
CA LEU A 45 16.42 -4.97 -16.72
C LEU A 45 16.35 -6.13 -17.74
N ARG A 46 16.66 -7.37 -17.34
CA ARG A 46 16.66 -8.53 -18.25
C ARG A 46 15.25 -9.01 -18.63
N HIS A 47 14.25 -8.71 -17.79
CA HIS A 47 12.85 -9.09 -18.01
C HIS A 47 11.86 -7.96 -17.65
N PRO A 48 11.89 -6.83 -18.38
CA PRO A 48 11.03 -5.67 -18.08
C PRO A 48 9.54 -6.04 -18.14
N ARG A 49 9.16 -7.00 -19.00
CA ARG A 49 7.80 -7.53 -19.08
C ARG A 49 7.33 -8.18 -17.77
N LEU A 50 8.20 -8.93 -17.07
CA LEU A 50 7.84 -9.57 -15.80
C LEU A 50 7.68 -8.53 -14.68
N GLN A 51 8.52 -7.49 -14.67
CA GLN A 51 8.41 -6.40 -13.70
C GLN A 51 7.11 -5.61 -13.89
N VAL A 52 6.77 -5.26 -15.14
CA VAL A 52 5.51 -4.56 -15.45
C VAL A 52 4.31 -5.41 -15.04
N GLN A 53 4.31 -6.71 -15.35
CA GLN A 53 3.22 -7.61 -14.96
C GLN A 53 3.06 -7.68 -13.44
N TYR A 54 4.16 -7.74 -12.69
CA TYR A 54 4.13 -7.75 -11.23
C TYR A 54 3.49 -6.46 -10.66
N VAL A 55 3.88 -5.29 -11.19
CA VAL A 55 3.31 -4.00 -10.78
C VAL A 55 1.81 -3.91 -11.07
N ILE A 56 1.39 -4.33 -12.27
CA ILE A 56 -0.02 -4.33 -12.70
C ILE A 56 -0.85 -5.26 -11.80
N GLN A 57 -0.37 -6.47 -11.52
CA GLN A 57 -1.06 -7.41 -10.63
C GLN A 57 -1.20 -6.86 -9.21
N GLY A 58 -0.13 -6.28 -8.66
CA GLY A 58 -0.17 -5.62 -7.35
C GLY A 58 -1.19 -4.49 -7.31
N TYR A 59 -1.26 -3.66 -8.36
CA TYR A 59 -2.26 -2.60 -8.49
C TYR A 59 -3.69 -3.13 -8.50
N HIS A 60 -3.99 -4.14 -9.31
CA HIS A 60 -5.32 -4.75 -9.35
C HIS A 60 -5.71 -5.35 -8.00
N LYS A 61 -4.76 -6.01 -7.32
CA LYS A 61 -5.00 -6.58 -5.99
C LYS A 61 -5.28 -5.50 -4.95
N ARG A 62 -4.52 -4.40 -4.94
CA ARG A 62 -4.80 -3.26 -4.04
C ARG A 62 -6.18 -2.66 -4.29
N ARG A 63 -6.54 -2.46 -5.56
CA ARG A 63 -7.88 -1.97 -5.94
C ARG A 63 -8.99 -2.91 -5.48
N GLU A 64 -8.82 -4.22 -5.65
CA GLU A 64 -9.77 -5.24 -5.16
C GLU A 64 -9.91 -5.19 -3.64
N TYR A 65 -8.81 -5.09 -2.91
CA TYR A 65 -8.79 -4.97 -1.46
C TYR A 65 -9.54 -3.71 -0.98
N ILE A 66 -9.19 -2.54 -1.53
CA ILE A 66 -9.84 -1.27 -1.18
C ILE A 66 -11.33 -1.34 -1.49
N ALA A 67 -11.73 -1.82 -2.67
CA ALA A 67 -13.14 -1.95 -3.03
C ALA A 67 -13.92 -2.85 -2.05
N ALA A 68 -13.33 -3.97 -1.62
CA ALA A 68 -13.95 -4.82 -0.61
C ALA A 68 -14.08 -4.12 0.75
N PHE A 69 -13.05 -3.38 1.18
CA PHE A 69 -13.14 -2.60 2.41
C PHE A 69 -14.21 -1.50 2.34
N LEU A 70 -14.29 -0.77 1.22
CA LEU A 70 -15.37 0.19 0.99
C LEU A 70 -16.75 -0.46 1.06
N SER A 71 -16.91 -1.68 0.51
CA SER A 71 -18.18 -2.40 0.59
C SER A 71 -18.53 -2.87 2.00
N HIS A 72 -17.55 -3.26 2.82
CA HIS A 72 -17.79 -3.82 4.16
C HIS A 72 -17.87 -2.75 5.27
N PHE A 73 -17.25 -1.58 5.03
CA PHE A 73 -17.08 -0.50 6.00
C PHE A 73 -17.53 0.87 5.48
N GLY A 74 -18.25 0.95 4.36
CA GLY A 74 -18.48 2.18 3.59
C GLY A 74 -19.01 3.38 4.38
N THR A 75 -19.80 3.17 5.43
CA THR A 75 -20.32 4.25 6.29
C THR A 75 -19.27 4.88 7.21
N GLY A 76 -18.13 4.21 7.42
CA GLY A 76 -17.02 4.67 8.25
C GLY A 76 -15.77 5.04 7.45
N VAL A 77 -15.84 5.18 6.13
CA VAL A 77 -14.66 5.56 5.32
C VAL A 77 -14.43 7.06 5.46
N VAL A 78 -13.20 7.44 5.82
CA VAL A 78 -12.78 8.84 5.89
C VAL A 78 -12.12 9.27 4.59
N GLU A 79 -11.12 8.50 4.15
CA GLU A 79 -10.34 8.78 2.94
C GLU A 79 -9.65 7.50 2.44
N TYR A 80 -9.27 7.49 1.17
CA TYR A 80 -8.41 6.46 0.59
C TYR A 80 -7.62 7.04 -0.59
N ASP A 81 -6.51 6.40 -0.92
CA ASP A 81 -5.72 6.72 -2.12
C ASP A 81 -6.46 6.22 -3.37
N ALA A 82 -7.10 7.13 -4.10
CA ALA A 82 -7.87 6.82 -5.30
C ALA A 82 -7.02 6.56 -6.56
N GLU A 83 -5.72 6.90 -6.51
CA GLU A 83 -4.80 6.73 -7.65
C GLU A 83 -4.02 5.41 -7.53
N GLY A 84 -3.35 5.19 -6.39
CA GLY A 84 -2.46 4.05 -6.17
C GLY A 84 -3.07 2.90 -5.38
N PHE A 85 -4.22 3.15 -4.72
CA PHE A 85 -4.87 2.24 -3.77
C PHE A 85 -3.92 1.78 -2.65
N THR A 86 -3.00 2.64 -2.21
CA THR A 86 -1.97 2.28 -1.22
C THR A 86 -2.39 2.54 0.22
N LYS A 87 -3.41 3.36 0.44
CA LYS A 87 -3.87 3.79 1.77
C LYS A 87 -5.38 3.84 1.90
N LEU A 88 -5.87 3.58 3.10
CA LEU A 88 -7.27 3.74 3.51
C LEU A 88 -7.33 4.15 4.98
N THR A 89 -8.19 5.10 5.31
CA THR A 89 -8.50 5.48 6.69
C THR A 89 -9.99 5.25 6.96
N LEU A 90 -10.28 4.53 8.05
CA LEU A 90 -11.63 4.28 8.54
C LEU A 90 -11.82 4.98 9.90
N LEU A 91 -12.98 5.58 10.12
CA LEU A 91 -13.50 6.01 11.42
C LEU A 91 -14.51 4.99 11.90
N LEU A 92 -14.21 4.32 13.00
CA LEU A 92 -15.03 3.27 13.58
C LEU A 92 -15.38 3.61 15.03
N MET A 93 -16.45 2.98 15.53
CA MET A 93 -16.93 3.17 16.90
C MET A 93 -17.12 1.81 17.59
N TRP A 94 -16.75 1.74 18.85
CA TRP A 94 -16.96 0.58 19.71
C TRP A 94 -17.36 1.01 21.11
N LYS A 95 -18.58 0.68 21.56
CA LYS A 95 -19.09 1.05 22.90
C LYS A 95 -18.77 2.51 23.28
N GLU A 96 -19.21 3.44 22.44
CA GLU A 96 -19.01 4.91 22.59
C GLU A 96 -17.57 5.41 22.44
N PHE A 97 -16.62 4.54 22.12
CA PHE A 97 -15.25 4.93 21.81
C PHE A 97 -15.05 5.02 20.28
N CYS A 98 -14.86 6.23 19.76
CA CYS A 98 -14.42 6.43 18.37
C CYS A 98 -12.91 6.29 18.23
N PHE A 99 -12.47 5.74 17.11
CA PHE A 99 -11.07 5.59 16.77
C PHE A 99 -10.89 5.49 15.26
N LEU A 100 -9.68 5.80 14.80
CA LEU A 100 -9.28 5.64 13.42
C LEU A 100 -8.56 4.30 13.22
N VAL A 101 -8.73 3.70 12.05
CA VAL A 101 -7.92 2.60 11.55
C VAL A 101 -7.30 3.03 10.23
N HIS A 102 -5.99 3.18 10.22
CA HIS A 102 -5.21 3.41 9.00
C HIS A 102 -4.74 2.06 8.47
N VAL A 103 -4.93 1.85 7.17
CA VAL A 103 -4.48 0.66 6.45
C VAL A 103 -3.46 1.09 5.41
N ASP A 104 -2.24 0.62 5.55
CA ASP A 104 -1.14 0.85 4.60
C ASP A 104 -0.84 -0.44 3.83
N LEU A 105 -1.01 -0.40 2.51
CA LEU A 105 -0.76 -1.52 1.61
C LEU A 105 0.70 -1.44 1.10
N PRO A 106 1.54 -2.46 1.37
CA PRO A 106 2.94 -2.43 0.98
C PRO A 106 3.13 -2.59 -0.54
N LEU A 107 4.32 -2.22 -1.02
CA LEU A 107 4.69 -2.33 -2.45
C LEU A 107 4.47 -3.74 -3.01
N TYR A 108 4.82 -4.76 -2.24
CA TYR A 108 4.73 -6.17 -2.64
C TYR A 108 3.39 -6.82 -2.24
N PHE A 109 2.35 -6.04 -1.92
CA PHE A 109 1.01 -6.58 -1.71
C PHE A 109 0.51 -7.36 -2.95
N PRO A 110 -0.14 -8.53 -2.80
CA PRO A 110 -0.59 -9.16 -1.56
C PRO A 110 0.41 -10.12 -0.91
N ARG A 111 1.64 -10.23 -1.41
CA ARG A 111 2.64 -11.10 -0.76
C ARG A 111 2.93 -10.63 0.66
N ASP A 112 3.13 -9.33 0.81
CA ASP A 112 3.38 -8.71 2.10
C ASP A 112 2.06 -8.21 2.69
N GLN A 113 1.87 -8.47 3.99
CA GLN A 113 0.63 -8.15 4.72
C GLN A 113 0.45 -6.63 4.87
N PRO A 114 -0.78 -6.11 4.74
CA PRO A 114 -1.08 -4.71 5.05
C PRO A 114 -0.79 -4.38 6.51
N THR A 115 -0.25 -3.19 6.77
CA THR A 115 -0.10 -2.69 8.14
C THR A 115 -1.40 -2.03 8.59
N LEU A 116 -1.88 -2.37 9.79
CA LEU A 116 -3.04 -1.74 10.41
C LEU A 116 -2.55 -0.86 11.56
N THR A 117 -2.96 0.40 11.58
CA THR A 117 -2.66 1.32 12.70
C THR A 117 -3.96 1.78 13.32
N PHE A 118 -4.20 1.40 14.57
CA PHE A 118 -5.33 1.85 15.37
C PHE A 118 -4.93 3.12 16.09
N GLN A 119 -5.70 4.19 15.97
CA GLN A 119 -5.39 5.50 16.53
C GLN A 119 -6.58 6.05 17.31
N SER A 120 -6.37 6.48 18.54
CA SER A 120 -7.42 7.12 19.34
C SER A 120 -7.66 8.53 18.83
N VAL A 121 -8.89 9.03 18.93
CA VAL A 121 -9.18 10.46 18.65
C VAL A 121 -9.20 11.33 19.91
N TYR A 122 -8.97 10.74 21.09
CA TYR A 122 -9.09 11.43 22.38
C TYR A 122 -7.80 11.43 23.20
N HIS A 123 -6.91 10.45 22.98
CA HIS A 123 -5.81 10.19 23.88
C HIS A 123 -4.46 10.55 23.28
N PHE A 124 -3.63 11.25 24.04
CA PHE A 124 -2.24 11.58 23.73
C PHE A 124 -1.29 10.80 24.64
N THR A 125 -0.12 10.44 24.12
CA THR A 125 0.97 9.85 24.90
C THR A 125 1.67 10.94 25.75
N ASN A 126 2.56 10.51 26.65
CA ASN A 126 3.41 11.43 27.42
C ASN A 126 4.31 12.33 26.55
N SER A 127 4.59 11.94 25.30
CA SER A 127 5.35 12.75 24.34
C SER A 127 4.47 13.70 23.51
N GLY A 128 3.16 13.79 23.80
CA GLY A 128 2.21 14.64 23.09
C GLY A 128 1.78 14.10 21.72
N GLN A 129 2.14 12.86 21.38
CA GLN A 129 1.69 12.21 20.15
C GLN A 129 0.34 11.55 20.37
N ILE A 130 -0.49 11.44 19.34
CA ILE A 130 -1.76 10.72 19.47
C ILE A 130 -1.49 9.23 19.77
N TYR A 131 -2.20 8.68 20.76
CA TYR A 131 -2.08 7.28 21.12
C TYR A 131 -2.47 6.38 19.95
N SER A 132 -1.56 5.51 19.55
CA SER A 132 -1.77 4.56 18.46
C SER A 132 -1.06 3.24 18.71
N GLN A 133 -1.58 2.18 18.09
CA GLN A 133 -0.96 0.85 18.10
C GLN A 133 -0.90 0.29 16.67
N VAL A 134 0.28 -0.19 16.29
CA VAL A 134 0.53 -0.77 14.97
C VAL A 134 0.42 -2.29 15.05
N GLN A 135 -0.41 -2.87 14.18
CA GLN A 135 -0.63 -4.30 14.07
C GLN A 135 -0.11 -4.80 12.72
N LYS A 136 0.97 -5.59 12.79
CA LYS A 136 1.61 -6.26 11.65
C LYS A 136 1.50 -7.78 11.70
N SER A 137 0.97 -8.34 12.78
CA SER A 137 0.84 -9.79 13.00
C SER A 137 -0.60 -10.12 13.35
N TYR A 138 -1.41 -10.29 12.31
CA TYR A 138 -2.81 -10.73 12.40
C TYR A 138 -3.07 -11.80 11.33
N PRO A 139 -4.15 -12.61 11.43
CA PRO A 139 -4.41 -13.67 10.45
C PRO A 139 -4.47 -13.12 9.03
N TYR A 140 -3.57 -13.63 8.16
CA TYR A 140 -3.46 -13.18 6.78
C TYR A 140 -3.05 -14.32 5.85
N SER A 141 -3.56 -14.29 4.63
CA SER A 141 -3.10 -15.13 3.55
C SER A 141 -3.04 -14.32 2.25
N PRO A 142 -1.91 -14.34 1.53
CA PRO A 142 -1.77 -13.65 0.24
C PRO A 142 -2.71 -14.23 -0.84
N ARG A 143 -3.31 -15.39 -0.58
CA ARG A 143 -4.21 -16.12 -1.48
C ARG A 143 -5.68 -15.72 -1.35
N TRP A 144 -6.06 -14.96 -0.32
CA TRP A 144 -7.44 -14.52 -0.16
C TRP A 144 -7.83 -13.49 -1.22
N ASP A 145 -9.13 -13.46 -1.55
CA ASP A 145 -9.71 -12.36 -2.31
C ASP A 145 -10.00 -11.17 -1.38
N GLY A 146 -10.37 -10.03 -1.96
CA GLY A 146 -10.65 -8.82 -1.20
C GLY A 146 -11.75 -9.00 -0.15
N ASN A 147 -12.80 -9.76 -0.45
CA ASN A 147 -13.93 -9.98 0.46
C ASN A 147 -13.54 -10.81 1.69
N GLU A 148 -12.79 -11.88 1.47
CA GLU A 148 -12.30 -12.71 2.57
C GLU A 148 -11.30 -11.91 3.42
N MET A 149 -10.42 -11.12 2.80
CA MET A 149 -9.53 -10.22 3.56
C MET A 149 -10.32 -9.22 4.43
N ALA A 150 -11.35 -8.57 3.89
CA ALA A 150 -12.19 -7.64 4.63
C ALA A 150 -12.97 -8.32 5.78
N LYS A 151 -13.53 -9.51 5.53
CA LYS A 151 -14.22 -10.32 6.55
C LYS A 151 -13.29 -10.70 7.70
N ARG A 152 -12.07 -11.13 7.39
CA ARG A 152 -11.06 -11.50 8.40
C ARG A 152 -10.56 -10.29 9.17
N ALA A 153 -10.34 -9.16 8.50
CA ALA A 153 -10.01 -7.89 9.16
C ALA A 153 -11.11 -7.47 10.13
N LYS A 154 -12.38 -7.52 9.72
CA LYS A 154 -13.53 -7.22 10.60
C LYS A 154 -13.57 -8.13 11.83
N ALA A 155 -13.28 -9.43 11.67
CA ALA A 155 -13.19 -10.36 12.80
C ALA A 155 -12.03 -10.00 13.74
N TYR A 156 -10.86 -9.69 13.18
CA TYR A 156 -9.70 -9.26 13.96
C TYR A 156 -9.96 -7.95 14.72
N PHE A 157 -10.58 -6.95 14.07
CA PHE A 157 -10.97 -5.69 14.71
C PHE A 157 -11.81 -5.97 15.95
N LYS A 158 -12.85 -6.80 15.83
CA LYS A 158 -13.70 -7.17 16.97
C LYS A 158 -12.93 -7.78 18.14
N SER A 159 -11.89 -8.59 17.88
CA SER A 159 -11.06 -9.17 18.94
C SER A 159 -10.06 -8.18 19.54
N PHE A 160 -9.57 -7.22 18.76
CA PHE A 160 -8.46 -6.35 19.15
C PHE A 160 -8.91 -5.03 19.75
N ILE A 161 -10.04 -4.46 19.31
CA ILE A 161 -10.52 -3.15 19.77
C ILE A 161 -10.63 -3.03 21.30
N PRO A 162 -11.14 -4.03 22.05
CA PRO A 162 -11.18 -3.92 23.52
C PRO A 162 -9.79 -3.70 24.14
N GLN A 163 -8.77 -4.43 23.67
CA GLN A 163 -7.39 -4.31 24.15
C GLN A 163 -6.79 -2.96 23.78
N PHE A 164 -7.07 -2.48 22.56
CA PHE A 164 -6.65 -1.15 22.12
C PHE A 164 -7.27 -0.04 22.98
N GLN A 165 -8.56 -0.14 23.28
CA GLN A 165 -9.29 0.81 24.12
C GLN A 165 -8.75 0.83 25.55
N GLU A 166 -8.57 -0.34 26.18
CA GLU A 166 -7.95 -0.45 27.51
C GLU A 166 -6.53 0.16 27.53
N GLY A 167 -5.73 -0.14 26.50
CA GLY A 167 -4.41 0.44 26.34
C GLY A 167 -4.41 1.96 26.20
N ALA A 168 -5.39 2.52 25.48
CA ALA A 168 -5.55 3.96 25.32
C ALA A 168 -5.92 4.65 26.64
N PHE A 169 -6.81 4.07 27.44
CA PHE A 169 -7.15 4.62 28.76
C PHE A 169 -6.01 4.48 29.78
N ALA A 170 -5.26 3.38 29.74
CA ALA A 170 -4.19 3.13 30.70
C ALA A 170 -2.94 3.99 30.45
N ASN A 171 -2.63 4.27 29.18
CA ASN A 171 -1.38 4.91 28.78
C ASN A 171 -1.56 6.30 28.16
N GLY A 172 -2.79 6.65 27.82
CA GLY A 172 -3.15 7.91 27.19
C GLY A 172 -3.63 8.95 28.20
N LYS A 173 -3.37 10.20 27.89
CA LYS A 173 -3.92 11.38 28.56
C LYS A 173 -4.98 12.01 27.65
N LEU A 174 -6.10 12.43 28.24
CA LEU A 174 -7.11 13.23 27.55
C LEU A 174 -6.60 14.64 27.24
#